data_AF-A0A7Z9JNX4-F1
#
_entry.id   AF-A0A7Z9JNX4-F1
#
_cell.length_a   1.000
_cell.length_b   1.000
_cell.length_c   1.000
_cell.angle_alpha   90.00
_cell.angle_beta   90.00
_cell.angle_gamma   90.00
#
_symmetry.space_group_name_H-M   'P 1'
#
loop_
_entity.id
_entity.type
_entity.pdbx_description
1 polymer ?
#
loop_
_entity_poly.entity_id
_entity_poly.type
_entity_poly.pdbx_seq_one_letter_code
_entity_poly.pdbx_strand_id
1 'polypeptide(L)' 'MMGSFMDMLIHTWDLAKATGQNTDMDSALAEACYTAFAPQIDGYCGPKTFGLVVEVTETASIQDKLMGIMGRRP' A
#
# COMPACT_ATOMS: atom_id res chain seq x y z
N MET A 1 -17.48 -1.50 6.24
CA MET A 1 -16.81 -1.70 4.93
C MET A 1 -15.51 -0.90 4.98
N MET A 2 -14.43 -1.48 5.49
CA MET A 2 -13.12 -0.79 5.65
C MET A 2 -12.26 -0.87 4.38
N GLY A 3 -12.63 -1.71 3.41
CA GLY A 3 -11.87 -1.90 2.16
C GLY A 3 -11.88 -0.70 1.23
N SER A 4 -12.95 0.08 1.16
CA SER A 4 -13.09 1.17 0.18
C SER A 4 -12.04 2.27 0.32
N PHE A 5 -11.62 2.60 1.54
CA PHE A 5 -10.56 3.59 1.77
C PHE A 5 -9.21 3.12 1.23
N MET A 6 -8.80 1.91 1.60
CA MET A 6 -7.53 1.33 1.16
C MET A 6 -7.54 1.10 -0.36
N ASP A 7 -8.63 0.57 -0.92
CA ASP A 7 -8.75 0.37 -2.38
C ASP A 7 -8.55 1.68 -3.13
N MET A 8 -9.22 2.77 -2.69
CA MET A 8 -9.03 4.09 -3.30
C MET A 8 -7.58 4.58 -3.17
N LEU A 9 -6.99 4.44 -1.99
CA LEU A 9 -5.64 4.94 -1.71
C LEU A 9 -4.58 4.22 -2.57
N ILE A 10 -4.63 2.89 -2.60
CA ILE A 10 -3.69 2.07 -3.36
C ILE A 10 -3.91 2.22 -4.86
N HIS A 11 -5.15 2.23 -5.35
CA HIS A 11 -5.40 2.33 -6.79
C HIS A 11 -5.19 3.73 -7.35
N THR A 12 -5.32 4.78 -6.53
CA THR A 12 -4.89 6.13 -6.92
C THR A 12 -3.37 6.17 -7.13
N TRP A 13 -2.61 5.53 -6.24
CA TRP A 13 -1.16 5.38 -6.41
C TRP A 13 -0.81 4.55 -7.66
N ASP A 14 -1.50 3.41 -7.87
CA ASP A 14 -1.27 2.55 -9.04
C ASP A 14 -1.50 3.34 -10.34
N LEU A 15 -2.59 4.11 -10.42
CA LEU A 15 -2.90 4.95 -11.57
C LEU A 15 -1.87 6.06 -11.79
N ALA A 16 -1.46 6.75 -10.71
CA ALA A 16 -0.45 7.80 -10.78
C ALA A 16 0.89 7.25 -11.31
N LYS A 17 1.35 6.10 -10.79
CA LYS A 17 2.57 5.43 -11.25
C LYS A 17 2.46 5.02 -12.72
N ALA A 18 1.34 4.41 -13.12
CA ALA A 18 1.13 3.92 -14.48
C ALA A 18 1.08 5.04 -15.54
N THR A 19 0.74 6.26 -15.11
CA THR A 19 0.60 7.43 -15.99
C THR A 19 1.74 8.44 -15.84
N GLY A 20 2.76 8.15 -15.02
CA GLY A 20 3.90 9.04 -14.79
C GLY A 20 3.56 10.32 -14.00
N GLN A 21 2.50 10.29 -13.20
CA GLN A 21 2.11 11.39 -12.31
C GLN A 21 2.80 11.29 -10.94
N ASN A 22 2.63 12.31 -10.09
CA ASN A 22 3.15 12.29 -8.73
C ASN A 22 2.50 11.16 -7.91
N THR A 23 3.33 10.37 -7.24
CA THR A 23 2.93 9.25 -6.38
C THR A 23 3.03 9.56 -4.88
N ASP A 24 3.36 10.79 -4.50
CA ASP A 24 3.42 11.20 -3.09
C ASP A 24 2.05 11.09 -2.44
N MET A 25 1.97 10.30 -1.38
CA MET A 25 0.80 10.11 -0.56
C MET A 25 0.89 10.97 0.69
N ASP A 26 -0.25 11.47 1.15
CA ASP A 26 -0.34 12.07 2.48
C ASP A 26 0.10 11.06 3.54
N SER A 27 1.09 11.44 4.35
CA SER A 27 1.71 10.54 5.33
C SER A 27 0.74 10.07 6.41
N ALA A 28 -0.27 10.87 6.78
CA ALA A 28 -1.29 10.48 7.74
C ALA A 28 -2.25 9.44 7.16
N LEU A 29 -2.58 9.53 5.86
CA LEU A 29 -3.38 8.51 5.17
C LEU A 29 -2.61 7.20 5.03
N ALA A 30 -1.32 7.28 4.68
CA ALA A 30 -0.45 6.12 4.60
C ALA A 30 -0.31 5.41 5.96
N GLU A 31 -0.08 6.17 7.04
CA GLU A 31 0.02 5.65 8.41
C GLU A 31 -1.30 4.99 8.87
N ALA A 32 -2.43 5.65 8.62
CA ALA A 32 -3.74 5.12 8.97
C ALA A 32 -4.04 3.81 8.24
N CYS A 33 -3.72 3.74 6.94
CA CYS A 33 -3.90 2.54 6.15
C CYS A 33 -2.94 1.42 6.60
N TYR A 34 -1.66 1.74 6.77
CA TYR A 34 -0.66 0.77 7.23
C TYR A 34 -1.04 0.16 8.57
N THR A 35 -1.40 1.00 9.56
CA THR A 35 -1.81 0.54 10.90
C THR A 35 -3.05 -0.35 10.84
N ALA A 36 -4.02 -0.02 9.97
CA ALA A 36 -5.24 -0.80 9.83
C ALA A 36 -5.01 -2.18 9.19
N PHE A 37 -4.09 -2.29 8.22
CA PHE A 37 -3.97 -3.49 7.39
C PHE A 37 -2.72 -4.35 7.66
N ALA A 38 -1.62 -3.79 8.16
CA ALA A 38 -0.41 -4.54 8.47
C ALA A 38 -0.64 -5.75 9.40
N PRO A 39 -1.47 -5.66 10.48
CA PRO A 39 -1.71 -6.81 11.37
C PRO A 39 -2.46 -7.98 10.72
N GLN A 40 -3.14 -7.74 9.60
CA GLN A 40 -4.00 -8.71 8.92
C GLN A 40 -3.48 -9.09 7.53
N ILE A 41 -2.30 -8.61 7.14
CA ILE A 41 -1.81 -8.73 5.76
C ILE A 41 -1.64 -10.17 5.30
N ASP A 42 -1.25 -11.08 6.21
CA ASP A 42 -1.13 -12.52 5.90
C ASP A 42 -2.47 -13.14 5.44
N GLY A 43 -3.59 -12.59 5.90
CA GLY A 43 -4.94 -13.00 5.47
C GLY A 43 -5.36 -12.43 4.11
N TYR A 44 -4.66 -11.41 3.60
CA TYR A 44 -4.95 -10.74 2.33
C TYR A 44 -3.89 -10.99 1.25
N CYS A 45 -2.68 -11.40 1.61
CA CYS A 45 -1.61 -11.74 0.67
C CYS A 45 -1.91 -13.07 -0.02
N GLY A 46 -1.92 -13.06 -1.35
CA GLY A 46 -2.14 -14.27 -2.15
C GLY A 46 -2.76 -13.97 -3.51
N PRO A 47 -2.79 -14.96 -4.42
CA PRO A 47 -3.07 -14.77 -5.85
C PRO A 47 -4.47 -14.21 -6.20
N LYS A 48 -5.32 -13.92 -5.21
CA LYS A 48 -6.70 -13.42 -5.41
C LYS A 48 -6.94 -12.00 -4.90
N THR A 49 -5.98 -11.36 -4.23
CA THR A 49 -6.17 -10.03 -3.61
C THR A 49 -4.97 -9.10 -3.85
N PHE A 50 -3.86 -9.31 -3.16
CA PHE A 50 -2.63 -8.50 -3.33
C PHE A 50 -1.48 -9.32 -3.89
N GLY A 51 -0.51 -8.62 -4.49
CA GLY A 51 0.78 -9.22 -4.84
C GLY A 51 1.48 -9.77 -3.60
N LEU A 52 2.53 -10.56 -3.82
CA LEU A 52 3.40 -10.99 -2.71
C LEU A 52 4.00 -9.75 -2.04
N VAL A 53 4.15 -9.79 -0.71
CA VAL A 53 4.85 -8.75 0.05
C VAL A 53 6.20 -8.47 -0.57
N VAL A 54 6.49 -7.18 -0.79
CA VAL A 54 7.78 -6.69 -1.23
C VAL A 54 8.50 -6.15 -0.01
N GLU A 55 9.65 -6.74 0.32
CA GLU A 55 10.50 -6.27 1.41
C GLU A 55 11.03 -4.86 1.11
N VAL A 56 10.89 -3.98 2.08
CA VAL A 56 11.45 -2.62 2.06
C VAL A 56 12.32 -2.43 3.29
N THR A 57 13.27 -1.48 3.23
CA THR A 57 14.15 -1.20 4.38
C THR A 57 13.36 -0.73 5.59
N GLU A 58 13.81 -1.01 6.80
CA GLU A 58 13.16 -0.53 8.04
C GLU A 58 13.12 1.01 8.13
N THR A 59 14.07 1.69 7.47
CA THR A 59 14.15 3.15 7.36
C THR A 59 13.30 3.72 6.23
N ALA A 60 12.57 2.90 5.49
CA ALA A 60 11.72 3.35 4.39
C ALA A 60 10.56 4.22 4.91
N SER A 61 10.03 5.07 4.03
CA SER A 61 8.88 5.89 4.36
C SER A 61 7.66 5.02 4.71
N ILE A 62 6.70 5.57 5.45
CA ILE A 62 5.47 4.84 5.76
C ILE A 62 4.69 4.46 4.49
N GLN A 63 4.74 5.30 3.45
CA GLN A 63 4.18 4.99 2.14
C GLN A 63 4.87 3.76 1.53
N ASP A 64 6.19 3.71 1.52
CA ASP A 64 6.92 2.57 0.92
C ASP A 64 6.64 1.27 1.67
N LYS A 65 6.52 1.34 3.01
CA LYS A 65 6.10 0.21 3.84
C LYS A 65 4.68 -0.24 3.49
N LEU A 66 3.74 0.69 3.35
CA LEU A 66 2.39 0.39 2.89
C LEU A 66 2.39 -0.26 1.50
N MET A 67 3.10 0.32 0.53
CA MET A 67 3.18 -0.24 -0.83
C MET A 67 3.81 -1.63 -0.82
N GLY A 68 4.84 -1.84 0.00
CA GLY A 68 5.52 -3.12 0.16
C GLY A 68 4.59 -4.23 0.66
N ILE A 69 3.84 -3.98 1.74
CA ILE A 69 2.88 -4.96 2.27
C ILE A 69 1.71 -5.22 1.30
N MET A 70 1.37 -4.23 0.45
CA MET A 70 0.36 -4.38 -0.61
C MET A 70 0.92 -5.00 -1.91
N GLY A 71 2.19 -5.42 -1.91
CA GLY A 71 2.87 -6.11 -3.00
C GLY A 71 3.26 -5.22 -4.19
N ARG A 72 3.41 -3.91 -3.98
CA ARG A 72 3.93 -2.96 -4.96
C ARG A 72 5.42 -2.71 -4.77
N ARG A 73 6.07 -2.24 -5.82
CA ARG A 73 7.48 -1.85 -5.82
C ARG A 73 7.55 -0.31 -5.91
N PRO A 74 7.72 0.40 -4.79
CA PRO A 74 7.82 1.85 -4.78
C PRO A 74 9.02 2.35 -5.59
#